data_AF-A0A357F2X2-F1
#
_entry.id   AF-A0A357F2X2-F1
#
_cell.length_a   1.000
_cell.length_b   1.000
_cell.length_c   1.000
_cell.angle_alpha   90.00
_cell.angle_beta   90.00
_cell.angle_gamma   90.00
#
_symmetry.space_group_name_H-M   'P 1'
#
loop_
_entity.id
_entity.type
_entity.pdbx_description
1 polymer ?
#
loop_
_entity_poly.entity_id
_entity_poly.type
_entity_poly.pdbx_seq_one_letter_code
_entity_poly.pdbx_strand_id
1 'polypeptide(L)'
;MFDFEEAEKMKRLYLFAIFVTAAAALVISLQTTKAQDVKYSHSEYFEKYEGTSTCLGCHREEAEHFFHSQHYQWKGNAPNIVNSDGAKLGKMNTFNDFCTGPRGNWIGIVKNSRGEVLSKGCSACHAGKGLFPSETMDKAQLENIDCLICHASGYRRDLYQDDAGDYEWKPILWKNQEGLDSVAKRISAPTRAMCLRCHSASGGGSNYKRGDLEYTLADPGRDFDVHMASDGKNMQCVSCHAGEKHRVLGRGADLSGTDSPGKLLTCDSTDCHGAPPHKSAVLNRHTESVNCTVCHIPKFARDIPTDMARDWSRPVYNEEADKYTASIKLEKDVTPVYAWFNGNTRAYLPGKPVEKLPDGSVAMMIPQGSRDDPKAKIFAFKLHKGRLPLLAGRNWLIPITVEHFFANGQIDPAVKSAAKETYALDNISYSWIDTTRYMGIFHGVQPKANALKCADCHGTNGRFDWKALGYRGNPMQLKHPPRTKLP
;
A
#
# COMPACT_ATOMS: atom_id res chain seq x y z
N MET A 1 39.69 35.32 -35.19
CA MET A 1 40.79 34.43 -35.62
C MET A 1 41.88 34.57 -34.57
N PHE A 2 41.79 33.77 -33.52
CA PHE A 2 42.75 33.68 -32.44
C PHE A 2 42.82 32.22 -32.01
N ASP A 3 44.06 31.78 -31.89
CA ASP A 3 44.56 30.42 -32.04
C ASP A 3 44.26 29.55 -30.82
N PHE A 4 43.66 28.38 -31.05
CA PHE A 4 43.30 27.41 -30.00
C PHE A 4 44.35 26.28 -29.84
N GLU A 5 45.50 26.39 -30.52
CA GLU A 5 46.49 25.31 -30.61
C GLU A 5 47.67 25.40 -29.61
N GLU A 6 47.86 26.52 -28.90
CA GLU A 6 48.96 26.68 -27.92
C GLU A 6 48.58 26.31 -26.47
N ALA A 7 47.30 26.23 -26.14
CA ALA A 7 46.86 25.89 -24.77
C ALA A 7 46.94 24.37 -24.46
N GLU A 8 47.00 23.51 -25.48
CA GLU A 8 46.94 22.05 -25.31
C GLU A 8 48.32 21.40 -25.15
N LYS A 9 49.41 22.07 -25.57
CA LYS A 9 50.79 21.57 -25.42
C LYS A 9 51.36 21.73 -24.01
N MET A 10 50.90 22.73 -23.24
CA MET A 10 51.38 22.97 -21.86
C MET A 10 50.76 22.04 -20.80
N LYS A 11 49.59 21.44 -21.05
CA LYS A 11 48.95 20.48 -20.13
C LYS A 11 49.56 19.07 -20.19
N ARG A 12 50.17 18.68 -21.32
CA ARG A 12 50.76 17.34 -21.48
C ARG A 12 52.17 17.21 -20.88
N LEU A 13 52.85 18.31 -20.57
CA LEU A 13 54.20 18.28 -19.98
C LEU A 13 54.20 18.20 -18.44
N TYR A 14 53.08 18.55 -17.78
CA TYR A 14 52.95 18.48 -16.32
C TYR A 14 52.47 17.12 -15.78
N LEU A 15 51.89 16.26 -16.63
CA LEU A 15 51.42 14.92 -16.22
C LEU A 15 52.50 13.83 -16.30
N PHE A 16 53.65 14.10 -16.90
CA PHE A 16 54.69 13.08 -17.12
C PHE A 16 55.83 13.09 -16.08
N ALA A 17 55.83 14.03 -15.13
CA ALA A 17 56.93 14.20 -14.16
C ALA A 17 56.62 13.70 -12.73
N ILE A 18 55.48 13.04 -12.48
CA ILE A 18 55.12 12.48 -11.16
C ILE A 18 55.17 10.93 -11.15
N PHE A 19 55.71 10.30 -12.20
CA PHE A 19 55.69 8.84 -12.34
C PHE A 19 57.03 8.11 -12.16
N VAL A 20 58.11 8.76 -11.69
CA VAL A 20 59.45 8.12 -11.71
C VAL A 20 60.21 8.00 -10.37
N THR A 21 59.74 8.52 -9.23
CA THR A 21 60.52 8.38 -7.97
C THR A 21 59.67 8.07 -6.75
N ALA A 22 59.34 6.79 -6.56
CA ALA A 22 59.25 6.13 -5.25
C ALA A 22 59.01 4.63 -5.46
N ALA A 23 60.03 3.93 -5.98
CA ALA A 23 60.16 2.50 -5.77
C ALA A 23 60.56 2.24 -4.31
N ALA A 24 59.59 2.36 -3.41
CA ALA A 24 59.68 1.87 -2.04
C ALA A 24 58.69 0.72 -1.90
N ALA A 25 59.20 -0.44 -1.52
CA ALA A 25 58.48 -1.69 -1.41
C ALA A 25 57.23 -1.54 -0.52
N LEU A 26 56.07 -1.37 -1.13
CA LEU A 26 54.80 -1.68 -0.51
C LEU A 26 54.46 -3.10 -0.92
N VAL A 27 54.89 -4.07 -0.11
CA VAL A 27 54.33 -5.42 -0.14
C VAL A 27 52.87 -5.25 0.27
N ILE A 28 52.00 -5.05 -0.72
CA ILE A 28 50.56 -5.18 -0.54
C ILE A 28 50.36 -6.68 -0.32
N SER A 29 50.30 -7.08 0.95
CA SER A 29 49.64 -8.32 1.32
C SER A 29 48.24 -8.25 0.74
N LEU A 30 48.03 -8.92 -0.39
CA LEU A 30 46.73 -9.43 -0.80
C LEU A 30 46.27 -10.37 0.30
N GLN A 31 45.77 -9.80 1.39
CA GLN A 31 44.84 -10.50 2.24
C GLN A 31 43.63 -10.72 1.34
N THR A 32 43.58 -11.90 0.73
CA THR A 32 42.32 -12.51 0.37
C THR A 32 41.51 -12.53 1.67
N THR A 33 40.69 -11.51 1.87
CA THR A 33 39.57 -11.63 2.79
C THR A 33 38.78 -12.78 2.20
N LYS A 34 38.98 -14.00 2.73
CA LYS A 34 38.04 -15.10 2.54
C LYS A 34 36.69 -14.44 2.76
N ALA A 35 35.85 -14.42 1.72
CA ALA A 35 34.46 -14.07 1.88
C ALA A 35 34.02 -14.90 3.08
N GLN A 36 33.71 -14.23 4.18
CA GLN A 36 33.28 -14.91 5.39
C GLN A 36 32.09 -15.76 4.93
N ASP A 37 32.17 -17.09 5.09
CA ASP A 37 31.06 -17.96 4.69
C ASP A 37 29.85 -17.53 5.51
N VAL A 38 29.02 -16.67 4.93
CA VAL A 38 27.82 -16.18 5.58
C VAL A 38 26.86 -17.35 5.55
N LYS A 39 26.91 -18.15 6.62
CA LYS A 39 26.00 -19.26 6.82
C LYS A 39 24.63 -18.69 7.15
N TYR A 40 23.75 -18.67 6.15
CA TYR A 40 22.38 -18.23 6.32
C TYR A 40 21.55 -19.29 7.06
N SER A 41 20.44 -18.86 7.66
CA SER A 41 19.58 -19.66 8.55
C SER A 41 19.16 -21.00 7.94
N HIS A 42 18.98 -21.07 6.61
CA HIS A 42 18.48 -22.27 5.95
C HIS A 42 19.55 -23.06 5.17
N SER A 43 20.83 -22.73 5.34
CA SER A 43 21.91 -23.27 4.48
C SER A 43 22.10 -24.79 4.57
N GLU A 44 21.69 -25.42 5.68
CA GLU A 44 21.91 -26.84 5.98
C GLU A 44 20.67 -27.73 5.78
N TYR A 45 19.49 -27.15 5.52
CA TYR A 45 18.22 -27.91 5.54
C TYR A 45 17.82 -28.48 4.18
N PHE A 46 18.34 -27.92 3.09
CA PHE A 46 18.14 -28.45 1.74
C PHE A 46 19.32 -28.05 0.86
N GLU A 47 19.69 -28.94 -0.08
CA GLU A 47 20.70 -28.63 -1.08
C GLU A 47 20.10 -27.78 -2.19
N LYS A 48 18.97 -28.24 -2.75
CA LYS A 48 18.26 -27.68 -3.90
C LYS A 48 16.86 -27.20 -3.53
N TYR A 49 16.51 -25.99 -3.95
CA TYR A 49 15.18 -25.41 -3.83
C TYR A 49 14.33 -25.76 -5.05
N GLU A 50 13.22 -26.45 -4.83
CA GLU A 50 12.29 -26.91 -5.88
C GLU A 50 10.94 -26.18 -5.80
N GLY A 51 10.98 -24.96 -5.27
CA GLY A 51 9.81 -24.16 -5.00
C GLY A 51 9.27 -24.38 -3.59
N THR A 52 8.01 -24.01 -3.41
CA THR A 52 7.35 -23.99 -2.10
C THR A 52 7.29 -25.38 -1.47
N SER A 53 7.25 -26.45 -2.26
CA SER A 53 7.32 -27.85 -1.79
C SER A 53 8.51 -28.12 -0.88
N THR A 54 9.68 -27.50 -1.14
CA THR A 54 10.85 -27.57 -0.26
C THR A 54 10.53 -27.02 1.14
N CYS A 55 9.82 -25.89 1.22
CA CYS A 55 9.41 -25.29 2.49
C CYS A 55 8.35 -26.15 3.20
N LEU A 56 7.41 -26.71 2.45
CA LEU A 56 6.31 -27.51 2.99
C LEU A 56 6.79 -28.79 3.70
N GLY A 57 8.01 -29.27 3.44
CA GLY A 57 8.60 -30.40 4.15
C GLY A 57 8.74 -30.18 5.66
N CYS A 58 8.94 -28.93 6.09
CA CYS A 58 9.07 -28.57 7.51
C CYS A 58 8.04 -27.53 7.99
N HIS A 59 7.54 -26.67 7.10
CA HIS A 59 6.67 -25.54 7.42
C HIS A 59 5.25 -25.68 6.85
N ARG A 60 4.73 -26.91 6.85
CA ARG A 60 3.38 -27.17 6.36
C ARG A 60 2.33 -26.43 7.17
N GLU A 61 2.42 -26.48 8.50
CA GLU A 61 1.44 -25.83 9.38
C GLU A 61 1.40 -24.31 9.16
N GLU A 62 2.56 -23.68 9.01
CA GLU A 62 2.67 -22.25 8.69
C GLU A 62 2.06 -21.91 7.34
N ALA A 63 2.26 -22.76 6.33
CA ALA A 63 1.66 -22.59 5.01
C ALA A 63 0.13 -22.74 5.05
N GLU A 64 -0.41 -23.69 5.82
CA GLU A 64 -1.86 -23.84 6.02
C GLU A 64 -2.45 -22.63 6.77
N HIS A 65 -1.75 -22.13 7.80
CA HIS A 65 -2.12 -20.90 8.47
C HIS A 65 -2.15 -19.69 7.51
N PHE A 66 -1.12 -19.55 6.67
CA PHE A 66 -1.01 -18.48 5.69
C PHE A 66 -2.05 -18.60 4.57
N PHE A 67 -2.35 -19.81 4.10
CA PHE A 67 -3.38 -20.09 3.10
C PHE A 67 -4.73 -19.48 3.51
N HIS A 68 -5.04 -19.49 4.80
CA HIS A 68 -6.28 -18.92 5.31
C HIS A 68 -6.22 -17.41 5.60
N SER A 69 -5.08 -16.74 5.39
CA SER A 69 -4.85 -15.30 5.66
C SER A 69 -5.48 -14.36 4.62
N GLN A 70 -5.62 -13.07 4.96
CA GLN A 70 -5.95 -12.03 3.98
C GLN A 70 -4.92 -11.93 2.86
N HIS A 71 -3.64 -12.15 3.18
CA HIS A 71 -2.56 -12.00 2.20
C HIS A 71 -2.62 -13.04 1.09
N TYR A 72 -3.07 -14.26 1.41
CA TYR A 72 -3.31 -15.30 0.40
C TYR A 72 -4.72 -15.25 -0.18
N GLN A 73 -5.78 -15.16 0.63
CA GLN A 73 -7.15 -15.23 0.11
C GLN A 73 -7.64 -13.94 -0.54
N TRP A 74 -7.04 -12.79 -0.20
CA TRP A 74 -7.55 -11.45 -0.52
C TRP A 74 -9.02 -11.23 -0.12
N LYS A 75 -9.50 -12.01 0.84
CA LYS A 75 -10.85 -11.99 1.42
C LYS A 75 -10.76 -12.44 2.87
N GLY A 76 -11.59 -11.89 3.74
CA GLY A 76 -11.85 -12.49 5.04
C GLY A 76 -12.95 -11.79 5.80
N ASN A 77 -13.01 -12.06 7.10
CA ASN A 77 -14.09 -11.61 7.94
C ASN A 77 -14.16 -10.08 7.95
N ALA A 78 -15.35 -9.52 7.74
CA ALA A 78 -15.57 -8.09 7.64
C ALA A 78 -16.54 -7.55 8.73
N PRO A 79 -16.36 -7.90 10.02
CA PRO A 79 -17.33 -7.54 11.08
C PRO A 79 -17.45 -6.02 11.29
N ASN A 80 -16.43 -5.26 10.86
CA ASN A 80 -16.41 -3.80 10.94
C ASN A 80 -16.93 -3.11 9.68
N ILE A 81 -17.46 -3.86 8.71
CA ILE A 81 -18.22 -3.32 7.59
C ILE A 81 -19.70 -3.45 7.93
N VAL A 82 -20.33 -2.30 8.25
CA VAL A 82 -21.69 -2.26 8.85
C VAL A 82 -22.77 -2.84 7.96
N ASN A 83 -22.51 -2.90 6.65
CA ASN A 83 -23.41 -3.41 5.64
C ASN A 83 -22.85 -4.66 4.94
N SER A 84 -21.95 -5.42 5.59
CA SER A 84 -21.39 -6.65 5.03
C SER A 84 -22.35 -7.84 5.06
N ASP A 85 -23.39 -7.80 5.90
CA ASP A 85 -24.32 -8.90 6.13
C ASP A 85 -23.61 -10.23 6.46
N GLY A 86 -22.47 -10.15 7.17
CA GLY A 86 -21.66 -11.30 7.55
C GLY A 86 -20.76 -11.86 6.42
N ALA A 87 -20.79 -11.26 5.23
CA ALA A 87 -19.98 -11.71 4.11
C ALA A 87 -18.48 -11.54 4.39
N LYS A 88 -17.68 -12.50 3.90
CA LYS A 88 -16.24 -12.31 3.79
C LYS A 88 -15.96 -11.33 2.65
N LEU A 89 -15.26 -10.25 2.94
CA LEU A 89 -14.95 -9.20 1.98
C LEU A 89 -13.44 -8.98 1.88
N GLY A 90 -12.99 -8.49 0.73
CA GLY A 90 -11.61 -8.06 0.53
C GLY A 90 -11.35 -7.64 -0.90
N LYS A 91 -10.07 -7.55 -1.29
CA LYS A 91 -9.67 -7.13 -2.63
C LYS A 91 -10.27 -8.02 -3.74
N MET A 92 -10.58 -9.29 -3.45
CA MET A 92 -11.10 -10.23 -4.46
C MET A 92 -12.55 -9.95 -4.90
N ASN A 93 -13.38 -9.46 -4.00
CA ASN A 93 -14.83 -9.33 -4.20
C ASN A 93 -15.38 -7.93 -3.88
N THR A 94 -14.48 -6.97 -3.66
CA THR A 94 -14.79 -5.54 -3.65
C THR A 94 -13.94 -4.84 -4.71
N PHE A 95 -14.32 -3.63 -5.11
CA PHE A 95 -13.48 -2.82 -6.00
C PHE A 95 -13.29 -1.41 -5.47
N ASN A 96 -12.31 -0.72 -6.04
CA ASN A 96 -11.97 0.66 -5.71
C ASN A 96 -12.09 1.60 -6.91
N ASP A 97 -11.77 2.86 -6.68
CA ASP A 97 -11.78 3.96 -7.64
C ASP A 97 -10.40 4.24 -8.26
N PHE A 98 -9.41 3.37 -7.98
CA PHE A 98 -8.12 3.28 -8.65
C PHE A 98 -8.25 2.29 -9.82
N CYS A 99 -7.57 1.14 -9.78
CA CYS A 99 -7.63 0.11 -10.82
C CYS A 99 -8.86 -0.84 -10.69
N THR A 100 -9.92 -0.38 -10.05
CA THR A 100 -11.15 -1.12 -9.74
C THR A 100 -10.94 -2.45 -9.03
N GLY A 101 -10.75 -3.58 -9.72
CA GLY A 101 -10.78 -4.91 -9.11
C GLY A 101 -9.86 -5.92 -9.79
N PRO A 102 -9.47 -7.00 -9.10
CA PRO A 102 -8.47 -7.95 -9.60
C PRO A 102 -9.02 -9.06 -10.48
N ARG A 103 -10.33 -9.34 -10.47
CA ARG A 103 -10.87 -10.58 -11.05
C ARG A 103 -10.69 -10.68 -12.56
N GLY A 104 -11.01 -9.62 -13.29
CA GLY A 104 -10.82 -9.53 -14.75
C GLY A 104 -9.37 -9.31 -15.18
N ASN A 105 -8.49 -8.93 -14.25
CA ASN A 105 -7.10 -8.56 -14.52
C ASN A 105 -6.16 -9.28 -13.54
N TRP A 106 -6.37 -10.58 -13.32
CA TRP A 106 -5.65 -11.31 -12.29
C TRP A 106 -4.16 -11.46 -12.65
N ILE A 107 -3.87 -11.97 -13.84
CA ILE A 107 -2.52 -12.26 -14.32
C ILE A 107 -2.49 -12.21 -15.84
N GLY A 108 -1.41 -11.69 -16.42
CA GLY A 108 -1.25 -11.56 -17.87
C GLY A 108 -0.32 -10.41 -18.23
N ILE A 109 0.17 -10.37 -19.47
CA ILE A 109 1.06 -9.30 -19.94
C ILE A 109 0.32 -8.39 -20.91
N VAL A 110 0.29 -7.11 -20.59
CA VAL A 110 -0.16 -6.06 -21.51
C VAL A 110 1.05 -5.31 -22.02
N LYS A 111 1.15 -5.13 -23.34
CA LYS A 111 2.23 -4.37 -23.98
C LYS A 111 1.69 -3.12 -24.67
N ASN A 112 2.52 -2.10 -24.76
CA ASN A 112 2.26 -0.93 -25.59
C ASN A 112 2.65 -1.18 -27.06
N SER A 113 2.52 -0.16 -27.91
CA SER A 113 2.84 -0.27 -29.35
C SER A 113 4.33 -0.55 -29.61
N ARG A 114 5.19 -0.19 -28.65
CA ARG A 114 6.64 -0.45 -28.67
C ARG A 114 7.04 -1.84 -28.15
N GLY A 115 6.08 -2.64 -27.69
CA GLY A 115 6.34 -3.96 -27.12
C GLY A 115 6.80 -3.95 -25.66
N GLU A 116 6.78 -2.78 -25.00
CA GLU A 116 7.14 -2.63 -23.59
C GLU A 116 5.96 -3.02 -22.69
N VAL A 117 6.24 -3.61 -21.54
CA VAL A 117 5.20 -4.11 -20.63
C VAL A 117 4.56 -2.96 -19.84
N LEU A 118 3.25 -2.77 -20.01
CA LEU A 118 2.43 -1.79 -19.31
C LEU A 118 1.83 -2.31 -18.00
N SER A 119 1.46 -3.59 -17.96
CA SER A 119 0.84 -4.27 -16.82
C SER A 119 1.15 -5.76 -16.83
N LYS A 120 1.17 -6.37 -15.64
CA LYS A 120 1.41 -7.80 -15.41
C LYS A 120 0.25 -8.49 -14.64
N GLY A 121 -0.92 -7.85 -14.56
CA GLY A 121 -2.02 -8.28 -13.70
C GLY A 121 -1.88 -7.88 -12.23
N CYS A 122 -3.00 -7.95 -11.52
CA CYS A 122 -3.09 -7.60 -10.11
C CYS A 122 -2.29 -8.53 -9.20
N SER A 123 -2.12 -9.79 -9.59
CA SER A 123 -1.38 -10.83 -8.87
C SER A 123 0.10 -10.52 -8.69
N ALA A 124 0.64 -9.51 -9.40
CA ALA A 124 1.98 -8.98 -9.13
C ALA A 124 2.22 -8.67 -7.64
N CYS A 125 1.18 -8.21 -6.95
CA CYS A 125 1.20 -7.92 -5.51
C CYS A 125 0.62 -9.04 -4.63
N HIS A 126 0.19 -10.17 -5.21
CA HIS A 126 -0.34 -11.32 -4.46
C HIS A 126 0.81 -12.19 -3.96
N ALA A 127 0.70 -12.73 -2.75
CA ALA A 127 1.75 -13.57 -2.14
C ALA A 127 1.68 -15.04 -2.60
N GLY A 128 1.31 -15.24 -3.87
CA GLY A 128 1.32 -16.52 -4.56
C GLY A 128 2.00 -16.42 -5.92
N LYS A 129 2.11 -17.54 -6.61
CA LYS A 129 2.83 -17.70 -7.88
C LYS A 129 1.95 -17.55 -9.12
N GLY A 130 0.69 -17.18 -8.96
CA GLY A 130 -0.20 -16.84 -10.06
C GLY A 130 -1.46 -17.69 -10.14
N LEU A 131 -1.54 -18.81 -9.42
CA LEU A 131 -2.79 -19.53 -9.28
C LEU A 131 -3.79 -18.68 -8.49
N PHE A 132 -5.03 -18.61 -8.99
CA PHE A 132 -6.10 -17.88 -8.35
C PHE A 132 -6.45 -18.52 -6.98
N PRO A 133 -6.56 -17.74 -5.89
CA PRO A 133 -6.91 -18.27 -4.58
C PRO A 133 -8.26 -19.00 -4.56
N SER A 134 -8.24 -20.23 -4.07
CA SER A 134 -9.44 -21.03 -3.79
C SER A 134 -9.76 -21.01 -2.29
N GLU A 135 -11.03 -21.22 -1.94
CA GLU A 135 -11.44 -21.46 -0.56
C GLU A 135 -11.12 -22.89 -0.11
N THR A 136 -11.00 -23.82 -1.05
CA THR A 136 -10.59 -25.20 -0.79
C THR A 136 -9.08 -25.27 -0.79
N MET A 137 -8.53 -25.77 0.32
CA MET A 137 -7.10 -26.03 0.43
C MET A 137 -6.77 -27.35 -0.25
N ASP A 138 -5.81 -27.31 -1.17
CA ASP A 138 -5.22 -28.49 -1.79
C ASP A 138 -3.70 -28.30 -1.95
N LYS A 139 -3.04 -29.32 -2.50
CA LYS A 139 -1.59 -29.28 -2.73
C LYS A 139 -1.20 -28.12 -3.65
N ALA A 140 -1.96 -27.87 -4.72
CA ALA A 140 -1.65 -26.82 -5.69
C ALA A 140 -1.74 -25.42 -5.06
N GLN A 141 -2.73 -25.18 -4.19
CA GLN A 141 -2.87 -23.92 -3.45
C GLN A 141 -1.73 -23.73 -2.43
N LEU A 142 -1.33 -24.77 -1.71
CA LEU A 142 -0.19 -24.67 -0.79
C LEU A 142 1.12 -24.44 -1.54
N GLU A 143 1.33 -25.16 -2.65
CA GLU A 143 2.50 -24.96 -3.49
C GLU A 143 2.48 -23.63 -4.24
N ASN A 144 1.32 -23.00 -4.44
CA ASN A 144 1.22 -21.67 -5.03
C ASN A 144 1.73 -20.55 -4.09
N ILE A 145 1.82 -20.77 -2.77
CA ILE A 145 2.31 -19.75 -1.83
C ILE A 145 3.76 -19.36 -2.17
N ASP A 146 4.04 -18.06 -2.32
CA ASP A 146 5.40 -17.55 -2.52
C ASP A 146 6.00 -17.14 -1.16
N CYS A 147 6.64 -18.08 -0.46
CA CYS A 147 7.24 -17.81 0.85
C CYS A 147 8.37 -16.76 0.77
N LEU A 148 9.11 -16.74 -0.34
CA LEU A 148 10.32 -15.93 -0.50
C LEU A 148 10.00 -14.43 -0.68
N ILE A 149 8.81 -14.08 -1.16
CA ILE A 149 8.39 -12.68 -1.34
C ILE A 149 8.44 -11.86 -0.05
N CYS A 150 8.18 -12.50 1.10
CA CYS A 150 8.18 -11.89 2.42
C CYS A 150 9.41 -12.24 3.26
N HIS A 151 10.08 -13.37 2.97
CA HIS A 151 11.10 -13.92 3.86
C HIS A 151 12.51 -13.94 3.30
N ALA A 152 12.73 -13.72 2.00
CA ALA A 152 14.05 -13.83 1.40
C ALA A 152 14.63 -12.48 0.96
N SER A 153 15.74 -12.12 1.58
CA SER A 153 16.50 -10.92 1.20
C SER A 153 17.13 -11.11 -0.18
N GLY A 154 16.96 -10.11 -1.05
CA GLY A 154 17.42 -10.19 -2.45
C GLY A 154 16.50 -10.98 -3.39
N TYR A 155 15.41 -11.58 -2.90
CA TYR A 155 14.43 -12.24 -3.77
C TYR A 155 13.74 -11.25 -4.69
N ARG A 156 13.71 -11.59 -5.99
CA ARG A 156 12.94 -10.90 -7.03
C ARG A 156 12.28 -11.96 -7.89
N ARG A 157 11.09 -11.64 -8.38
CA ARG A 157 10.33 -12.49 -9.29
C ARG A 157 9.87 -11.67 -10.50
N ASP A 158 9.61 -12.37 -11.59
CA ASP A 158 8.95 -11.81 -12.76
C ASP A 158 7.90 -12.78 -13.30
N LEU A 159 7.06 -12.32 -14.22
CA LEU A 159 6.01 -13.07 -14.85
C LEU A 159 6.55 -13.74 -16.12
N TYR A 160 6.38 -15.06 -16.19
CA TYR A 160 6.77 -15.87 -17.34
C TYR A 160 5.55 -16.58 -17.89
N GLN A 161 5.52 -16.74 -19.22
CA GLN A 161 4.54 -17.57 -19.92
C GLN A 161 5.18 -18.91 -20.23
N ASP A 162 4.46 -20.01 -19.99
CA ASP A 162 4.88 -21.33 -20.43
C ASP A 162 4.43 -21.64 -21.87
N ASP A 163 4.80 -22.83 -22.36
CA ASP A 163 4.50 -23.27 -23.72
C ASP A 163 2.98 -23.51 -23.96
N ALA A 164 2.21 -23.71 -22.89
CA ALA A 164 0.75 -23.84 -22.96
C ALA A 164 0.05 -22.46 -23.00
N GLY A 165 0.80 -21.38 -22.77
CA GLY A 165 0.29 -20.02 -22.73
C GLY A 165 -0.12 -19.56 -21.33
N ASP A 166 0.07 -20.38 -20.30
CA ASP A 166 -0.24 -20.05 -18.92
C ASP A 166 0.85 -19.17 -18.30
N TYR A 167 0.43 -18.28 -17.40
CA TYR A 167 1.31 -17.31 -16.76
C TYR A 167 1.63 -17.71 -15.31
N GLU A 168 2.91 -17.62 -14.94
CA GLU A 168 3.39 -17.90 -13.56
C GLU A 168 4.43 -16.86 -13.12
N TRP A 169 4.32 -16.43 -11.86
CA TRP A 169 5.35 -15.64 -11.19
C TRP A 169 6.48 -16.55 -10.73
N LYS A 170 7.65 -16.39 -11.35
CA LYS A 170 8.85 -17.19 -11.03
C LYS A 170 9.97 -16.30 -10.50
N PRO A 171 10.83 -16.81 -9.60
CA PRO A 171 12.06 -16.13 -9.22
C PRO A 171 12.85 -15.75 -10.47
N ILE A 172 13.45 -14.56 -10.57
CA ILE A 172 14.23 -14.20 -11.78
C ILE A 172 15.44 -15.13 -12.03
N LEU A 173 15.85 -15.86 -10.99
CA LEU A 173 16.92 -16.85 -11.02
C LEU A 173 16.39 -18.27 -11.29
N TRP A 174 15.14 -18.46 -11.73
CA TRP A 174 14.57 -19.80 -11.91
C TRP A 174 15.32 -20.69 -12.92
N LYS A 175 16.07 -20.07 -13.86
CA LYS A 175 16.99 -20.76 -14.78
C LYS A 175 18.43 -20.92 -14.26
N ASN A 176 18.73 -20.36 -13.08
CA ASN A 176 20.02 -20.45 -12.41
C ASN A 176 19.81 -21.07 -11.01
N GLN A 177 19.89 -22.40 -10.95
CA GLN A 177 19.61 -23.16 -9.74
C GLN A 177 20.53 -22.76 -8.57
N GLU A 178 21.83 -22.61 -8.81
CA GLU A 178 22.79 -22.21 -7.77
C GLU A 178 22.42 -20.85 -7.15
N GLY A 179 22.08 -19.87 -8.01
CA GLY A 179 21.63 -18.55 -7.57
C GLY A 179 20.30 -18.61 -6.82
N LEU A 180 19.36 -19.44 -7.29
CA LEU A 180 18.06 -19.65 -6.63
C LEU A 180 18.23 -20.29 -5.25
N ASP A 181 19.06 -21.33 -5.13
CA ASP A 181 19.37 -22.01 -3.87
C ASP A 181 20.00 -21.03 -2.88
N SER A 182 20.93 -20.19 -3.35
CA SER A 182 21.54 -19.12 -2.55
C SER A 182 20.50 -18.13 -2.02
N VAL A 183 19.56 -17.67 -2.84
CA VAL A 183 18.47 -16.78 -2.38
C VAL A 183 17.52 -17.48 -1.42
N ALA A 184 17.10 -18.71 -1.74
CA ALA A 184 16.14 -19.47 -0.94
C ALA A 184 16.68 -19.81 0.46
N LYS A 185 18.00 -19.90 0.63
CA LYS A 185 18.66 -20.11 1.93
C LYS A 185 18.72 -18.84 2.80
N ARG A 186 18.53 -17.64 2.23
CA ARG A 186 18.60 -16.32 2.89
C ARG A 186 17.29 -15.91 3.57
N ILE A 187 16.74 -16.80 4.40
CA ILE A 187 15.48 -16.56 5.10
C ILE A 187 15.71 -15.66 6.32
N SER A 188 14.89 -14.61 6.42
CA SER A 188 14.87 -13.64 7.51
C SER A 188 13.43 -13.30 7.94
N ALA A 189 13.32 -12.58 9.06
CA ALA A 189 12.10 -11.84 9.35
C ALA A 189 11.83 -10.81 8.23
N PRO A 190 10.55 -10.49 7.92
CA PRO A 190 10.23 -9.51 6.89
C PRO A 190 10.79 -8.13 7.20
N THR A 191 11.41 -7.51 6.20
CA THR A 191 11.88 -6.13 6.28
C THR A 191 10.87 -5.16 5.68
N ARG A 192 10.98 -3.86 5.99
CA ARG A 192 10.13 -2.81 5.37
C ARG A 192 10.17 -2.87 3.85
N ALA A 193 11.37 -3.03 3.28
CA ALA A 193 11.55 -3.12 1.83
C ALA A 193 10.73 -4.28 1.21
N MET A 194 10.61 -5.42 1.89
CA MET A 194 9.82 -6.56 1.41
C MET A 194 8.31 -6.25 1.40
N CYS A 195 7.80 -5.62 2.46
CA CYS A 195 6.39 -5.19 2.51
C CYS A 195 6.09 -4.12 1.45
N LEU A 196 7.00 -3.16 1.26
CA LEU A 196 6.84 -2.04 0.34
C LEU A 196 6.85 -2.46 -1.13
N ARG A 197 7.37 -3.65 -1.50
CA ARG A 197 7.25 -4.21 -2.87
C ARG A 197 5.82 -4.13 -3.41
N CYS A 198 4.84 -4.34 -2.54
CA CYS A 198 3.42 -4.32 -2.90
C CYS A 198 2.68 -3.10 -2.32
N HIS A 199 3.04 -2.68 -1.11
CA HIS A 199 2.25 -1.70 -0.37
C HIS A 199 2.45 -0.26 -0.86
N SER A 200 3.63 0.12 -1.36
CA SER A 200 3.90 1.49 -1.80
C SER A 200 3.38 1.81 -3.19
N ALA A 201 3.35 0.83 -4.12
CA ALA A 201 2.91 1.04 -5.51
C ALA A 201 1.45 0.61 -5.78
N SER A 202 0.66 0.44 -4.72
CA SER A 202 -0.75 0.07 -4.87
C SER A 202 -1.55 1.17 -5.58
N GLY A 203 -2.44 0.77 -6.49
CA GLY A 203 -3.21 1.72 -7.33
C GLY A 203 -2.57 2.06 -8.68
N GLY A 204 -1.51 1.34 -9.09
CA GLY A 204 -0.92 1.49 -10.43
C GLY A 204 0.17 2.55 -10.54
N GLY A 205 0.70 3.01 -9.41
CA GLY A 205 1.82 3.95 -9.34
C GLY A 205 2.29 4.13 -7.89
N SER A 206 3.49 4.69 -7.72
CA SER A 206 4.10 4.86 -6.41
C SER A 206 3.32 5.88 -5.57
N ASN A 207 3.03 5.52 -4.32
CA ASN A 207 2.22 6.27 -3.35
C ASN A 207 0.81 6.67 -3.83
N TYR A 208 0.30 6.09 -4.92
CA TYR A 208 -0.99 6.52 -5.49
C TYR A 208 -2.14 6.23 -4.56
N LYS A 209 -2.26 5.01 -4.03
CA LYS A 209 -3.43 4.64 -3.23
C LYS A 209 -3.38 5.18 -1.80
N ARG A 210 -2.36 4.79 -1.03
CA ARG A 210 -2.31 5.00 0.44
C ARG A 210 -2.04 6.45 0.83
N GLY A 211 -1.06 7.08 0.20
CA GLY A 211 -0.63 8.45 0.53
C GLY A 211 0.40 8.51 1.66
N ASP A 212 0.42 7.54 2.57
CA ASP A 212 1.36 7.45 3.69
C ASP A 212 2.32 6.24 3.61
N LEU A 213 2.30 5.47 2.53
CA LEU A 213 3.19 4.34 2.30
C LEU A 213 4.05 4.58 1.06
N GLU A 214 5.23 5.14 1.30
CA GLU A 214 6.20 5.59 0.28
C GLU A 214 7.44 4.68 0.26
N TYR A 215 8.15 4.56 -0.87
CA TYR A 215 9.37 3.74 -0.93
C TYR A 215 10.47 4.21 0.03
N THR A 216 10.51 5.50 0.34
CA THR A 216 11.40 6.09 1.34
C THR A 216 11.23 5.48 2.74
N LEU A 217 10.10 4.84 3.05
CA LEU A 217 9.93 4.07 4.29
C LEU A 217 10.81 2.82 4.36
N ALA A 218 11.47 2.40 3.28
CA ALA A 218 12.44 1.32 3.35
C ALA A 218 13.63 1.71 4.26
N ASP A 219 14.06 2.98 4.19
CA ASP A 219 15.18 3.53 4.95
C ASP A 219 14.94 5.03 5.25
N PRO A 220 13.96 5.37 6.10
CA PRO A 220 13.58 6.76 6.33
C PRO A 220 14.51 7.43 7.34
N GLY A 221 14.70 8.74 7.20
CA GLY A 221 15.22 9.57 8.30
C GLY A 221 14.16 9.83 9.37
N ARG A 222 14.60 10.26 10.56
CA ARG A 222 13.72 10.55 11.70
C ARG A 222 12.65 11.61 11.46
N ASP A 223 12.90 12.57 10.58
CA ASP A 223 11.90 13.57 10.20
C ASP A 223 10.80 13.01 9.29
N PHE A 224 11.03 11.85 8.67
CA PHE A 224 10.04 11.17 7.85
C PHE A 224 9.18 10.20 8.67
N ASP A 225 9.75 9.30 9.47
CA ASP A 225 8.94 8.51 10.41
C ASP A 225 9.75 8.13 11.63
N VAL A 226 9.36 8.61 12.81
CA VAL A 226 10.14 8.41 14.05
C VAL A 226 10.23 6.95 14.51
N HIS A 227 9.31 6.09 14.09
CA HIS A 227 9.30 4.68 14.48
C HIS A 227 10.19 3.85 13.56
N MET A 228 10.08 4.11 12.25
CA MET A 228 10.80 3.37 11.21
C MET A 228 12.18 3.94 10.90
N ALA A 229 12.50 5.13 11.41
CA ALA A 229 13.77 5.81 11.19
C ALA A 229 14.97 4.91 11.46
N SER A 230 15.88 4.80 10.49
CA SER A 230 17.06 3.93 10.60
C SER A 230 18.09 4.44 11.60
N ASP A 231 18.12 5.75 11.85
CA ASP A 231 18.87 6.42 12.92
C ASP A 231 18.09 6.48 14.26
N GLY A 232 16.93 5.82 14.33
CA GLY A 232 16.05 5.78 15.49
C GLY A 232 15.76 4.35 15.98
N LYS A 233 14.48 4.05 16.23
CA LYS A 233 14.05 2.71 16.67
C LYS A 233 14.14 1.67 15.55
N ASN A 234 14.27 2.10 14.29
CA ASN A 234 14.42 1.27 13.11
C ASN A 234 13.41 0.11 13.04
N MET A 235 12.17 0.36 13.46
CA MET A 235 11.12 -0.66 13.52
C MET A 235 10.82 -1.20 12.11
N GLN A 236 10.62 -2.51 12.02
CA GLN A 236 10.08 -3.13 10.80
C GLN A 236 8.56 -3.06 10.83
N CYS A 237 7.88 -3.26 9.69
CA CYS A 237 6.41 -3.26 9.66
C CYS A 237 5.83 -4.28 10.67
N VAL A 238 6.46 -5.46 10.75
CA VAL A 238 6.07 -6.53 11.66
C VAL A 238 6.29 -6.20 13.14
N SER A 239 7.04 -5.15 13.49
CA SER A 239 7.16 -4.69 14.88
C SER A 239 5.82 -4.20 15.45
N CYS A 240 4.91 -3.72 14.59
CA CYS A 240 3.56 -3.32 14.97
C CYS A 240 2.49 -4.27 14.41
N HIS A 241 2.73 -4.83 13.22
CA HIS A 241 1.72 -5.57 12.47
C HIS A 241 1.79 -7.10 12.63
N ALA A 242 2.81 -7.65 13.29
CA ALA A 242 2.86 -9.09 13.50
C ALA A 242 1.68 -9.57 14.37
N GLY A 243 0.99 -10.58 13.89
CA GLY A 243 0.07 -11.39 14.67
C GLY A 243 0.48 -12.86 14.63
N GLU A 244 -0.32 -13.70 15.26
CA GLU A 244 -0.08 -15.14 15.35
C GLU A 244 -0.46 -15.83 14.03
N LYS A 245 0.14 -17.00 13.75
CA LYS A 245 -0.31 -17.88 12.66
C LYS A 245 -0.43 -17.16 11.31
N HIS A 246 0.59 -16.36 10.98
CA HIS A 246 0.65 -15.55 9.75
C HIS A 246 -0.55 -14.59 9.54
N ARG A 247 -1.20 -14.18 10.63
CA ARG A 247 -2.21 -13.14 10.63
C ARG A 247 -1.55 -11.80 10.85
N VAL A 248 -1.81 -10.86 9.95
CA VAL A 248 -1.26 -9.52 10.04
C VAL A 248 -2.29 -8.60 10.69
N LEU A 249 -1.89 -7.93 11.77
CA LEU A 249 -2.71 -7.00 12.52
C LEU A 249 -2.91 -5.70 11.75
N GLY A 250 -3.97 -4.97 12.12
CA GLY A 250 -4.25 -3.64 11.60
C GLY A 250 -5.33 -3.65 10.52
N ARG A 251 -6.35 -2.82 10.74
CA ARG A 251 -7.42 -2.55 9.76
C ARG A 251 -7.69 -1.05 9.73
N GLY A 252 -7.37 -0.42 8.60
CA GLY A 252 -7.76 0.97 8.32
C GLY A 252 -9.23 1.10 7.92
N ALA A 253 -9.73 2.33 7.83
CA ALA A 253 -11.12 2.58 7.44
C ALA A 253 -11.46 2.13 6.01
N ASP A 254 -10.48 1.98 5.11
CA ASP A 254 -10.68 1.59 3.71
C ASP A 254 -10.40 0.11 3.41
N LEU A 255 -10.21 -0.71 4.45
CA LEU A 255 -10.04 -2.16 4.34
C LEU A 255 -11.32 -2.89 4.76
N SER A 256 -11.78 -3.81 3.90
CA SER A 256 -13.02 -4.55 4.14
C SER A 256 -12.82 -5.71 5.11
N GLY A 257 -11.91 -6.64 4.79
CA GLY A 257 -11.58 -7.79 5.63
C GLY A 257 -10.52 -7.47 6.69
N THR A 258 -10.48 -8.29 7.74
CA THR A 258 -9.42 -8.30 8.76
C THR A 258 -8.97 -9.73 9.05
N ASP A 259 -7.67 -9.89 9.28
CA ASP A 259 -7.07 -11.15 9.72
C ASP A 259 -7.19 -11.36 11.24
N SER A 260 -7.57 -10.32 11.98
CA SER A 260 -7.68 -10.38 13.44
C SER A 260 -8.85 -9.54 13.96
N PRO A 261 -10.09 -10.04 13.79
CA PRO A 261 -11.27 -9.43 14.40
C PRO A 261 -11.07 -9.14 15.89
N GLY A 262 -11.40 -7.93 16.33
CA GLY A 262 -11.30 -7.53 17.74
C GLY A 262 -9.90 -7.14 18.24
N LYS A 263 -8.82 -7.44 17.48
CA LYS A 263 -7.47 -6.96 17.81
C LYS A 263 -7.16 -5.68 17.03
N LEU A 264 -7.29 -4.53 17.70
CA LEU A 264 -7.01 -3.23 17.11
C LEU A 264 -5.54 -2.83 17.33
N LEU A 265 -4.89 -2.35 16.27
CA LEU A 265 -3.59 -1.70 16.39
C LEU A 265 -3.81 -0.25 16.82
N THR A 266 -3.21 0.14 17.94
CA THR A 266 -3.38 1.46 18.55
C THR A 266 -2.05 2.01 19.02
N CYS A 267 -1.94 3.34 19.12
CA CYS A 267 -0.73 3.99 19.62
C CYS A 267 -0.64 3.91 21.15
N ASP A 268 -1.77 3.89 21.85
CA ASP A 268 -1.89 3.95 23.31
C ASP A 268 -1.81 2.57 23.99
N SER A 269 -1.09 1.62 23.38
CA SER A 269 -0.73 0.37 24.03
C SER A 269 0.34 0.62 25.09
N THR A 270 0.22 -0.06 26.24
CA THR A 270 1.19 0.00 27.34
C THR A 270 2.61 -0.37 26.90
N ASP A 271 2.71 -1.18 25.85
CA ASP A 271 3.98 -1.65 25.30
C ASP A 271 4.74 -0.58 24.49
N CYS A 272 4.07 0.52 24.12
CA CYS A 272 4.64 1.58 23.29
C CYS A 272 4.47 2.98 23.91
N HIS A 273 3.23 3.42 24.12
CA HIS A 273 2.93 4.72 24.72
C HIS A 273 1.95 4.55 25.87
N GLY A 274 2.39 4.87 27.09
CA GLY A 274 1.52 4.90 28.25
C GLY A 274 0.36 5.87 28.07
N ALA A 275 -0.82 5.50 28.59
CA ALA A 275 -1.98 6.36 28.63
C ALA A 275 -2.17 6.88 30.06
N PRO A 276 -1.99 8.19 30.35
CA PRO A 276 -1.79 9.29 29.40
C PRO A 276 -0.33 9.53 28.95
N PRO A 277 -0.06 9.90 27.67
CA PRO A 277 1.31 10.01 27.15
C PRO A 277 1.95 11.40 27.30
N HIS A 278 1.18 12.45 27.60
CA HIS A 278 1.67 13.81 27.69
C HIS A 278 1.83 14.28 29.13
N LYS A 279 2.78 15.19 29.38
CA LYS A 279 2.83 15.94 30.65
C LYS A 279 1.67 16.93 30.80
N SER A 280 1.09 17.38 29.68
CA SER A 280 -0.04 18.32 29.67
C SER A 280 -1.36 17.59 29.85
N ALA A 281 -2.06 17.86 30.95
CA ALA A 281 -3.40 17.33 31.21
C ALA A 281 -4.41 17.73 30.12
N VAL A 282 -4.25 18.90 29.50
CA VAL A 282 -5.12 19.36 28.41
C VAL A 282 -4.92 18.49 27.17
N LEU A 283 -3.68 18.19 26.79
CA LEU A 283 -3.41 17.29 25.65
C LEU A 283 -3.90 15.87 25.93
N ASN A 284 -3.77 15.40 27.17
CA ASN A 284 -4.32 14.10 27.56
C ASN A 284 -5.84 14.05 27.46
N ARG A 285 -6.55 15.12 27.81
CA ARG A 285 -8.00 15.19 27.60
C ARG A 285 -8.38 15.14 26.10
N HIS A 286 -7.52 15.65 25.21
CA HIS A 286 -7.78 15.55 23.78
C HIS A 286 -7.75 14.10 23.28
N THR A 287 -6.95 13.20 23.88
CA THR A 287 -6.86 11.81 23.42
C THR A 287 -8.16 11.01 23.63
N GLU A 288 -9.11 11.53 24.43
CA GLU A 288 -10.47 11.01 24.56
C GLU A 288 -11.29 11.20 23.26
N SER A 289 -10.95 12.19 22.44
CA SER A 289 -11.73 12.59 21.26
C SER A 289 -10.94 12.70 19.96
N VAL A 290 -9.61 12.83 20.05
CA VAL A 290 -8.72 13.04 18.91
C VAL A 290 -7.71 11.90 18.90
N ASN A 291 -7.67 11.15 17.81
CA ASN A 291 -6.69 10.10 17.62
C ASN A 291 -5.28 10.70 17.42
N CYS A 292 -4.26 10.00 17.89
CA CYS A 292 -2.85 10.42 17.82
C CYS A 292 -2.43 10.84 16.39
N THR A 293 -2.93 10.14 15.36
CA THR A 293 -2.66 10.42 13.94
C THR A 293 -2.95 11.86 13.53
N VAL A 294 -3.96 12.49 14.11
CA VAL A 294 -4.35 13.87 13.80
C VAL A 294 -3.22 14.85 14.13
N CYS A 295 -2.68 14.74 15.34
CA CYS A 295 -1.65 15.66 15.82
C CYS A 295 -0.26 15.28 15.33
N HIS A 296 -0.01 13.97 15.19
CA HIS A 296 1.33 13.43 14.95
C HIS A 296 1.64 13.11 13.48
N ILE A 297 0.66 13.21 12.58
CA ILE A 297 0.85 13.13 11.12
C ILE A 297 0.25 14.38 10.46
N PRO A 298 0.92 15.55 10.54
CA PRO A 298 0.38 16.81 10.02
C PRO A 298 0.18 16.84 8.50
N LYS A 299 0.96 16.04 7.77
CA LYS A 299 0.99 15.93 6.31
C LYS A 299 1.38 14.52 5.89
N PHE A 300 0.86 14.06 4.75
CA PHE A 300 1.25 12.82 4.07
C PHE A 300 1.72 13.12 2.63
N ALA A 301 2.19 12.09 1.92
CA ALA A 301 2.79 12.21 0.58
C ALA A 301 3.94 13.22 0.55
N ARG A 302 4.94 13.02 1.43
CA ARG A 302 5.99 14.02 1.70
C ARG A 302 7.23 13.83 0.85
N ASP A 303 7.48 12.63 0.37
CA ASP A 303 8.58 12.36 -0.56
C ASP A 303 8.08 12.44 -2.00
N ILE A 304 7.01 11.73 -2.31
CA ILE A 304 6.39 11.65 -3.64
C ILE A 304 4.88 11.97 -3.61
N PRO A 305 4.36 12.64 -4.67
CA PRO A 305 2.94 12.95 -4.76
C PRO A 305 2.05 11.70 -4.70
N THR A 306 0.83 11.88 -4.17
CA THR A 306 -0.21 10.87 -4.12
C THR A 306 -1.37 11.26 -5.02
N ASP A 307 -2.10 10.25 -5.46
CA ASP A 307 -3.29 10.42 -6.30
C ASP A 307 -4.49 10.81 -5.45
N MET A 308 -4.97 12.03 -5.64
CA MET A 308 -6.09 12.60 -4.89
C MET A 308 -7.40 12.50 -5.65
N ALA A 309 -7.35 12.41 -6.98
CA ALA A 309 -8.55 12.19 -7.77
C ALA A 309 -8.29 11.47 -9.10
N ARG A 310 -9.20 10.55 -9.44
CA ARG A 310 -9.23 9.87 -10.75
C ARG A 310 -10.55 10.04 -11.48
N ASP A 311 -10.48 10.54 -12.70
CA ASP A 311 -11.62 10.62 -13.61
C ASP A 311 -11.46 9.63 -14.77
N TRP A 312 -12.17 8.50 -14.70
CA TRP A 312 -12.19 7.49 -15.76
C TRP A 312 -13.05 7.90 -16.96
N SER A 313 -13.89 8.93 -16.83
CA SER A 313 -14.67 9.48 -17.95
C SER A 313 -13.80 10.28 -18.93
N ARG A 314 -12.58 10.63 -18.52
CA ARG A 314 -11.63 11.42 -19.30
C ARG A 314 -10.29 10.69 -19.42
N PRO A 315 -10.17 9.75 -20.38
CA PRO A 315 -8.89 9.13 -20.72
C PRO A 315 -7.85 10.17 -21.14
N VAL A 316 -6.61 9.97 -20.71
CA VAL A 316 -5.43 10.77 -21.07
C VAL A 316 -4.36 9.83 -21.58
N TYR A 317 -3.68 10.21 -22.66
CA TYR A 317 -2.54 9.48 -23.20
C TYR A 317 -1.24 10.05 -22.64
N ASN A 318 -0.38 9.18 -22.14
CA ASN A 318 0.98 9.50 -21.73
C ASN A 318 1.93 9.07 -22.85
N GLU A 319 2.53 10.04 -23.53
CA GLU A 319 3.45 9.82 -24.67
C GLU A 319 4.75 9.10 -24.26
N GLU A 320 5.31 9.46 -23.10
CA GLU A 320 6.56 8.86 -22.61
C GLU A 320 6.38 7.36 -22.35
N ALA A 321 5.30 6.99 -21.67
CA ALA A 321 4.98 5.60 -21.36
C ALA A 321 4.29 4.84 -22.51
N ASP A 322 3.87 5.54 -23.57
CA ASP A 322 2.97 5.02 -24.62
C ASP A 322 1.78 4.27 -23.98
N LYS A 323 1.06 4.98 -23.11
CA LYS A 323 0.04 4.39 -22.23
C LYS A 323 -1.15 5.32 -22.03
N TYR A 324 -2.37 4.80 -22.18
CA TYR A 324 -3.58 5.48 -21.74
C TYR A 324 -3.82 5.29 -20.24
N THR A 325 -4.38 6.31 -19.60
CA THR A 325 -4.77 6.29 -18.19
C THR A 325 -6.02 7.14 -17.98
N ALA A 326 -6.66 7.03 -16.81
CA ALA A 326 -7.61 8.05 -16.37
C ALA A 326 -6.91 9.40 -16.19
N SER A 327 -7.67 10.50 -16.23
CA SER A 327 -7.19 11.80 -15.77
C SER A 327 -6.94 11.73 -14.25
N ILE A 328 -5.70 11.99 -13.83
CA ILE A 328 -5.25 11.86 -12.44
C ILE A 328 -4.84 13.24 -11.90
N LYS A 329 -5.31 13.58 -10.69
CA LYS A 329 -4.82 14.74 -9.92
C LYS A 329 -3.84 14.26 -8.85
N LEU A 330 -2.56 14.59 -9.02
CA LEU A 330 -1.53 14.31 -8.03
C LEU A 330 -1.33 15.51 -7.10
N GLU A 331 -1.12 15.26 -5.81
CA GLU A 331 -0.74 16.29 -4.83
C GLU A 331 0.36 15.78 -3.89
N LYS A 332 1.23 16.69 -3.44
CA LYS A 332 2.32 16.43 -2.49
C LYS A 332 2.10 17.24 -1.21
N ASP A 333 2.64 16.77 -0.09
CA ASP A 333 2.59 17.46 1.21
C ASP A 333 1.16 17.75 1.67
N VAL A 334 0.28 16.77 1.45
CA VAL A 334 -1.17 16.90 1.59
C VAL A 334 -1.56 16.95 3.06
N THR A 335 -2.42 17.92 3.41
CA THR A 335 -3.04 18.00 4.73
C THR A 335 -4.19 16.99 4.82
N PRO A 336 -4.24 16.10 5.83
CA PRO A 336 -5.36 15.18 5.99
C PRO A 336 -6.70 15.91 6.16
N VAL A 337 -7.78 15.27 5.71
CA VAL A 337 -9.12 15.61 6.19
C VAL A 337 -9.38 14.89 7.51
N TYR A 338 -10.28 15.44 8.32
CA TYR A 338 -10.55 14.92 9.65
C TYR A 338 -12.02 14.53 9.79
N ALA A 339 -12.27 13.30 10.25
CA ALA A 339 -13.61 12.77 10.42
C ALA A 339 -13.69 11.86 11.65
N TRP A 340 -14.90 11.68 12.18
CA TRP A 340 -15.17 10.73 13.26
C TRP A 340 -15.05 9.29 12.73
N PHE A 341 -14.39 8.44 13.52
CA PHE A 341 -14.26 7.02 13.23
C PHE A 341 -14.33 6.20 14.53
N ASN A 342 -15.27 5.26 14.57
CA ASN A 342 -15.52 4.34 15.68
C ASN A 342 -14.99 2.92 15.43
N GLY A 343 -14.17 2.74 14.40
CA GLY A 343 -13.67 1.44 13.96
C GLY A 343 -14.52 0.79 12.85
N ASN A 344 -15.76 1.24 12.63
CA ASN A 344 -16.63 0.70 11.59
C ASN A 344 -16.65 1.56 10.33
N THR A 345 -16.84 0.93 9.19
CA THR A 345 -16.93 1.57 7.87
C THR A 345 -18.21 1.12 7.18
N ARG A 346 -18.83 2.03 6.43
CA ARG A 346 -19.81 1.68 5.40
C ARG A 346 -19.13 1.61 4.04
N ALA A 347 -19.32 0.50 3.33
CA ALA A 347 -18.67 0.25 2.04
C ALA A 347 -19.68 0.16 0.90
N TYR A 348 -19.29 0.58 -0.31
CA TYR A 348 -19.99 0.16 -1.52
C TYR A 348 -19.76 -1.34 -1.75
N LEU A 349 -20.85 -2.08 -1.97
CA LEU A 349 -20.80 -3.51 -2.29
C LEU A 349 -21.23 -3.73 -3.76
N PRO A 350 -20.43 -4.42 -4.58
CA PRO A 350 -20.79 -4.73 -5.97
C PRO A 350 -22.17 -5.38 -6.09
N GLY A 351 -22.97 -4.97 -7.08
CA GLY A 351 -24.30 -5.52 -7.30
C GLY A 351 -25.37 -4.98 -6.34
N LYS A 352 -25.03 -3.97 -5.54
CA LYS A 352 -25.99 -3.22 -4.72
C LYS A 352 -26.19 -1.80 -5.28
N PRO A 353 -27.39 -1.22 -5.13
CA PRO A 353 -27.62 0.19 -5.40
C PRO A 353 -26.65 1.09 -4.62
N VAL A 354 -26.20 2.16 -5.26
CA VAL A 354 -25.34 3.15 -4.63
C VAL A 354 -26.07 3.96 -3.56
N GLU A 355 -25.32 4.33 -2.53
CA GLU A 355 -25.73 5.35 -1.57
C GLU A 355 -25.09 6.69 -1.96
N LYS A 356 -25.91 7.74 -2.07
CA LYS A 356 -25.42 9.10 -2.36
C LYS A 356 -25.13 9.84 -1.07
N LEU A 357 -23.99 10.51 -1.04
CA LEU A 357 -23.62 11.48 -0.02
C LEU A 357 -24.35 12.81 -0.25
N PRO A 358 -24.35 13.72 0.75
CA PRO A 358 -24.97 15.04 0.60
C PRO A 358 -24.43 15.88 -0.56
N ASP A 359 -23.17 15.67 -0.95
CA ASP A 359 -22.55 16.33 -2.11
C ASP A 359 -22.94 15.70 -3.47
N GLY A 360 -23.80 14.68 -3.46
CA GLY A 360 -24.26 13.96 -4.65
C GLY A 360 -23.33 12.83 -5.12
N SER A 361 -22.13 12.70 -4.55
CA SER A 361 -21.19 11.63 -4.88
C SER A 361 -21.60 10.30 -4.24
N VAL A 362 -21.10 9.19 -4.78
CA VAL A 362 -21.35 7.85 -4.25
C VAL A 362 -20.37 7.51 -3.12
N ALA A 363 -20.90 6.98 -2.02
CA ALA A 363 -20.13 6.49 -0.89
C ALA A 363 -19.36 5.20 -1.23
N MET A 364 -18.02 5.23 -1.28
CA MET A 364 -17.18 4.04 -1.51
C MET A 364 -16.72 3.38 -0.22
N MET A 365 -16.04 4.14 0.65
CA MET A 365 -15.64 3.70 2.00
C MET A 365 -15.77 4.91 2.93
N ILE A 366 -16.76 4.88 3.81
CA ILE A 366 -17.12 6.00 4.67
C ILE A 366 -16.93 5.60 6.15
N PRO A 367 -16.02 6.24 6.90
CA PRO A 367 -15.85 5.97 8.32
C PRO A 367 -17.14 6.29 9.05
N GLN A 368 -17.52 5.43 9.98
CA GLN A 368 -18.71 5.61 10.80
C GLN A 368 -18.33 6.21 12.14
N GLY A 369 -19.25 6.97 12.72
CA GLY A 369 -19.08 7.62 14.01
C GLY A 369 -19.56 9.07 13.95
N SER A 370 -19.73 9.65 15.12
CA SER A 370 -20.08 11.05 15.28
C SER A 370 -19.49 11.57 16.57
N ARG A 371 -19.69 12.85 16.84
CA ARG A 371 -19.33 13.47 18.11
C ARG A 371 -20.01 12.80 19.31
N ASP A 372 -21.23 12.34 19.13
CA ASP A 372 -22.05 11.77 20.21
C ASP A 372 -21.85 10.25 20.35
N ASP A 373 -21.13 9.63 19.41
CA ASP A 373 -20.68 8.25 19.53
C ASP A 373 -19.52 8.17 20.54
N PRO A 374 -19.70 7.47 21.67
CA PRO A 374 -18.70 7.43 22.74
C PRO A 374 -17.46 6.60 22.37
N LYS A 375 -17.53 5.76 21.33
CA LYS A 375 -16.40 4.96 20.82
C LYS A 375 -15.63 5.69 19.72
N ALA A 376 -16.19 6.75 19.15
CA ALA A 376 -15.56 7.47 18.06
C ALA A 376 -14.44 8.39 18.56
N LYS A 377 -13.37 8.48 17.78
CA LYS A 377 -12.38 9.58 17.84
C LYS A 377 -12.29 10.24 16.47
N ILE A 378 -11.77 11.45 16.40
CA ILE A 378 -11.42 12.13 15.15
C ILE A 378 -10.11 11.54 14.65
N PHE A 379 -10.07 11.07 13.41
CA PHE A 379 -8.89 10.51 12.75
C PHE A 379 -8.46 11.34 11.54
N ALA A 380 -7.20 11.19 11.14
CA ALA A 380 -6.66 11.74 9.90
C ALA A 380 -6.92 10.80 8.72
N PHE A 381 -7.42 11.36 7.62
CA PHE A 381 -7.71 10.62 6.40
C PHE A 381 -7.17 11.32 5.15
N LYS A 382 -6.78 10.54 4.16
CA LYS A 382 -6.81 10.93 2.76
C LYS A 382 -8.25 10.80 2.25
N LEU A 383 -8.74 11.87 1.62
CA LEU A 383 -10.01 11.86 0.90
C LEU A 383 -9.72 11.73 -0.60
N HIS A 384 -10.01 10.56 -1.16
CA HIS A 384 -9.89 10.32 -2.59
C HIS A 384 -11.23 10.54 -3.28
N LYS A 385 -11.20 11.24 -4.42
CA LYS A 385 -12.36 11.45 -5.30
C LYS A 385 -12.20 10.64 -6.57
N GLY A 386 -13.23 9.90 -6.96
CA GLY A 386 -13.24 9.16 -8.22
C GLY A 386 -14.37 9.63 -9.12
N ARG A 387 -14.31 9.27 -10.40
CA ARG A 387 -15.45 9.30 -11.30
C ARG A 387 -15.53 7.97 -12.02
N LEU A 388 -16.60 7.22 -11.73
CA LEU A 388 -16.78 5.83 -12.16
C LEU A 388 -18.09 5.66 -12.95
N PRO A 389 -18.19 4.61 -13.77
CA PRO A 389 -19.43 4.29 -14.48
C PRO A 389 -20.52 3.80 -13.50
N LEU A 390 -21.73 4.31 -13.68
CA LEU A 390 -22.95 3.96 -12.95
C LEU A 390 -23.94 3.31 -13.93
N LEU A 391 -24.27 2.06 -13.68
CA LEU A 391 -25.22 1.27 -14.46
C LEU A 391 -26.61 1.91 -14.43
N ALA A 392 -27.17 2.19 -15.61
CA ALA A 392 -28.52 2.71 -15.76
C ALA A 392 -29.57 1.71 -15.25
N GLY A 393 -30.66 2.20 -14.66
CA GLY A 393 -31.79 1.39 -14.18
C GLY A 393 -31.57 0.65 -12.85
N ARG A 394 -30.35 0.18 -12.56
CA ARG A 394 -30.01 -0.52 -11.30
C ARG A 394 -29.25 0.33 -10.28
N ASN A 395 -28.63 1.42 -10.73
CA ASN A 395 -27.78 2.29 -9.92
C ASN A 395 -26.63 1.52 -9.25
N TRP A 396 -25.97 0.63 -9.98
CA TRP A 396 -24.78 -0.09 -9.52
C TRP A 396 -23.54 0.59 -10.08
N LEU A 397 -22.49 0.76 -9.29
CA LEU A 397 -21.19 1.11 -9.87
C LEU A 397 -20.66 -0.07 -10.67
N ILE A 398 -20.01 0.20 -11.78
CA ILE A 398 -19.39 -0.81 -12.63
C ILE A 398 -17.86 -0.71 -12.45
N PRO A 399 -17.14 -1.83 -12.24
CA PRO A 399 -15.69 -1.81 -12.31
C PRO A 399 -15.20 -1.57 -13.76
N ILE A 400 -13.89 -1.46 -13.97
CA ILE A 400 -13.31 -1.22 -15.29
C ILE A 400 -12.22 -2.27 -15.53
N THR A 401 -12.24 -2.96 -16.66
CA THR A 401 -11.15 -3.87 -17.03
C THR A 401 -10.00 -3.04 -17.63
N VAL A 402 -9.17 -2.47 -16.75
CA VAL A 402 -8.22 -1.39 -17.10
C VAL A 402 -7.06 -1.80 -18.02
N GLU A 403 -6.75 -3.10 -18.13
CA GLU A 403 -5.54 -3.59 -18.79
C GLU A 403 -5.53 -3.33 -20.30
N HIS A 404 -6.54 -3.80 -21.03
CA HIS A 404 -6.64 -3.50 -22.47
C HIS A 404 -6.81 -2.00 -22.74
N PHE A 405 -7.53 -1.29 -21.85
CA PHE A 405 -7.67 0.15 -21.92
C PHE A 405 -6.31 0.87 -21.88
N PHE A 406 -5.35 0.42 -21.06
CA PHE A 406 -4.02 1.05 -20.99
C PHE A 406 -3.28 1.03 -22.32
N ALA A 407 -3.48 0.00 -23.14
CA ALA A 407 -2.82 -0.10 -24.44
C ALA A 407 -3.56 0.66 -25.55
N ASN A 408 -4.91 0.66 -25.55
CA ASN A 408 -5.69 1.10 -26.71
C ASN A 408 -6.62 2.31 -26.46
N GLY A 409 -6.76 2.77 -25.22
CA GLY A 409 -7.61 3.92 -24.84
C GLY A 409 -9.12 3.67 -24.93
N GLN A 410 -9.58 2.45 -25.22
CA GLN A 410 -11.00 2.14 -25.44
C GLN A 410 -11.73 1.91 -24.11
N ILE A 411 -12.27 2.99 -23.53
CA ILE A 411 -12.92 2.94 -22.21
C ILE A 411 -14.28 2.22 -22.21
N ASP A 412 -15.13 2.42 -23.23
CA ASP A 412 -16.47 1.82 -23.27
C ASP A 412 -16.43 0.28 -23.35
N PRO A 413 -15.60 -0.35 -24.21
CA PRO A 413 -15.39 -1.80 -24.18
C PRO A 413 -14.88 -2.29 -22.82
N ALA A 414 -13.98 -1.55 -22.16
CA ALA A 414 -13.45 -1.92 -20.85
C ALA A 414 -14.53 -1.90 -19.75
N VAL A 415 -15.47 -0.95 -19.80
CA VAL A 415 -16.63 -0.90 -18.88
C VAL A 415 -17.61 -2.04 -19.16
N LYS A 416 -17.92 -2.31 -20.43
CA LYS A 416 -18.84 -3.38 -20.83
C LYS A 416 -18.30 -4.77 -20.48
N SER A 417 -17.01 -5.03 -20.72
CA SER A 417 -16.36 -6.28 -20.32
C SER A 417 -16.45 -6.49 -18.81
N ALA A 418 -16.12 -5.46 -18.04
CA ALA A 418 -16.19 -5.51 -16.59
C ALA A 418 -17.60 -5.76 -16.06
N ALA A 419 -18.63 -5.16 -16.67
CA ALA A 419 -20.03 -5.40 -16.33
C ALA A 419 -20.44 -6.86 -16.60
N LYS A 420 -20.02 -7.42 -17.74
CA LYS A 420 -20.26 -8.81 -18.08
C LYS A 420 -19.59 -9.76 -17.09
N GLU A 421 -18.31 -9.54 -16.81
CA GLU A 421 -17.53 -10.39 -15.89
C GLU A 421 -18.02 -10.32 -14.44
N THR A 422 -18.44 -9.13 -13.99
CA THR A 422 -18.81 -8.91 -12.58
C THR A 422 -20.28 -9.21 -12.31
N TYR A 423 -21.17 -8.93 -13.28
CA TYR A 423 -22.61 -8.97 -13.08
C TYR A 423 -23.38 -9.86 -14.07
N ALA A 424 -22.68 -10.50 -15.03
CA ALA A 424 -23.30 -11.25 -16.13
C ALA A 424 -24.31 -10.41 -16.92
N LEU A 425 -23.97 -9.13 -17.16
CA LEU A 425 -24.81 -8.20 -17.92
C LEU A 425 -24.16 -7.87 -19.27
N ASP A 426 -24.90 -8.11 -20.35
CA ASP A 426 -24.59 -7.66 -21.70
C ASP A 426 -25.40 -6.41 -22.06
N ASN A 427 -24.98 -5.68 -23.11
CA ASN A 427 -25.69 -4.51 -23.67
C ASN A 427 -26.08 -3.43 -22.65
N ILE A 428 -25.22 -3.21 -21.66
CA ILE A 428 -25.44 -2.21 -20.63
C ILE A 428 -25.39 -0.77 -21.17
N SER A 429 -26.11 0.12 -20.50
CA SER A 429 -25.94 1.57 -20.61
C SER A 429 -25.51 2.12 -19.26
N TYR A 430 -24.66 3.13 -19.26
CA TYR A 430 -24.14 3.73 -18.04
C TYR A 430 -23.97 5.25 -18.17
N SER A 431 -23.98 5.92 -17.03
CA SER A 431 -23.56 7.31 -16.90
C SER A 431 -22.30 7.39 -16.04
N TRP A 432 -21.68 8.56 -15.94
CA TRP A 432 -20.55 8.77 -15.04
C TRP A 432 -21.00 9.44 -13.74
N ILE A 433 -20.50 8.97 -12.60
CA ILE A 433 -20.82 9.55 -11.30
C ILE A 433 -19.56 9.71 -10.44
N ASP A 434 -19.53 10.79 -9.66
CA ASP A 434 -18.45 11.03 -8.72
C ASP A 434 -18.55 10.08 -7.53
N THR A 435 -17.41 9.69 -6.97
CA THR A 435 -17.30 8.78 -5.84
C THR A 435 -16.39 9.36 -4.77
N THR A 436 -16.65 9.02 -3.51
CA THR A 436 -15.88 9.49 -2.37
C THR A 436 -15.39 8.32 -1.52
N ARG A 437 -14.08 8.28 -1.26
CA ARG A 437 -13.42 7.29 -0.42
C ARG A 437 -12.54 7.96 0.63
N TYR A 438 -12.73 7.58 1.88
CA TYR A 438 -11.80 7.90 2.97
C TYR A 438 -10.79 6.77 3.13
N MET A 439 -9.52 7.14 3.30
CA MET A 439 -8.42 6.23 3.55
C MET A 439 -7.65 6.72 4.77
N GLY A 440 -7.50 5.88 5.80
CA GLY A 440 -6.84 6.31 7.03
C GLY A 440 -5.35 6.54 6.83
N ILE A 441 -4.81 7.55 7.50
CA ILE A 441 -3.39 7.88 7.51
C ILE A 441 -2.80 7.47 8.86
N PHE A 442 -1.83 6.55 8.83
CA PHE A 442 -1.30 5.89 10.03
C PHE A 442 0.23 5.89 10.11
N HIS A 443 0.93 6.21 9.02
CA HIS A 443 2.38 6.23 8.94
C HIS A 443 2.91 7.63 8.63
N GLY A 444 4.23 7.80 8.72
CA GLY A 444 4.89 9.10 8.55
C GLY A 444 4.78 9.96 9.81
N VAL A 445 4.81 9.32 10.98
CA VAL A 445 4.71 10.01 12.28
C VAL A 445 5.93 10.90 12.47
N GLN A 446 5.69 12.20 12.64
CA GLN A 446 6.75 13.20 12.74
C GLN A 446 7.27 13.36 14.18
N PRO A 447 8.48 13.92 14.36
CA PRO A 447 8.98 14.29 15.68
C PRO A 447 8.01 15.17 16.45
N LYS A 448 7.96 15.01 17.78
CA LYS A 448 7.05 15.76 18.68
C LYS A 448 7.10 17.30 18.50
N ALA A 449 8.23 17.83 18.03
CA ALA A 449 8.39 19.25 17.74
C ALA A 449 7.41 19.71 16.64
N ASN A 450 7.19 18.86 15.63
CA ASN A 450 6.34 19.12 14.46
C ASN A 450 4.89 18.70 14.66
N ALA A 451 4.55 18.06 15.79
CA ALA A 451 3.16 17.74 16.11
C ALA A 451 2.32 19.01 16.21
N LEU A 452 1.07 18.93 15.76
CA LEU A 452 0.13 20.06 15.77
C LEU A 452 0.01 20.69 17.16
N LYS A 453 -0.06 22.01 17.18
CA LYS A 453 -0.26 22.85 18.36
C LYS A 453 -1.72 23.32 18.43
N CYS A 454 -2.08 23.98 19.53
CA CYS A 454 -3.45 24.45 19.77
C CYS A 454 -3.97 25.32 18.61
N ALA A 455 -3.15 26.25 18.12
CA ALA A 455 -3.53 27.17 17.06
C ALA A 455 -3.74 26.50 15.69
N ASP A 456 -3.16 25.32 15.45
CA ASP A 456 -3.38 24.56 14.22
C ASP A 456 -4.84 24.11 14.08
N CYS A 457 -5.56 23.91 15.18
CA CYS A 457 -6.97 23.53 15.17
C CYS A 457 -7.90 24.68 15.60
N HIS A 458 -7.46 25.49 16.57
CA HIS A 458 -8.28 26.52 17.21
C HIS A 458 -7.98 27.94 16.74
N GLY A 459 -7.00 28.13 15.86
CA GLY A 459 -6.72 29.43 15.24
C GLY A 459 -7.74 29.81 14.16
N THR A 460 -7.59 31.01 13.61
CA THR A 460 -8.49 31.56 12.57
C THR A 460 -8.59 30.68 11.33
N ASN A 461 -7.47 30.07 10.93
CA ASN A 461 -7.39 29.12 9.80
C ASN A 461 -7.17 27.69 10.32
N GLY A 462 -7.93 27.31 11.35
CA GLY A 462 -7.83 26.00 11.98
C GLY A 462 -8.16 24.86 11.01
N ARG A 463 -7.49 23.73 11.20
CA ARG A 463 -7.60 22.51 10.38
C ARG A 463 -8.96 21.81 10.44
N PHE A 464 -9.76 22.07 11.46
CA PHE A 464 -11.03 21.40 11.67
C PHE A 464 -12.20 22.22 11.12
N ASP A 465 -12.98 21.59 10.24
CA ASP A 465 -14.36 22.01 10.02
C ASP A 465 -15.20 21.59 11.23
N TRP A 466 -15.27 22.49 12.21
CA TRP A 466 -16.00 22.26 13.46
C TRP A 466 -17.47 21.91 13.24
N LYS A 467 -18.12 22.52 12.24
CA LYS A 467 -19.54 22.28 11.94
C LYS A 467 -19.73 20.89 11.35
N ALA A 468 -18.89 20.49 10.38
CA ALA A 468 -18.92 19.13 9.83
C ALA A 468 -18.62 18.06 10.89
N LEU A 469 -17.81 18.39 11.90
CA LEU A 469 -17.53 17.51 13.04
C LEU A 469 -18.63 17.50 14.12
N GLY A 470 -19.75 18.22 13.93
CA GLY A 470 -20.88 18.26 14.86
C GLY A 470 -20.70 19.22 16.04
N TYR A 471 -19.76 20.16 15.98
CA TYR A 471 -19.63 21.25 16.95
C TYR A 471 -20.37 22.50 16.43
N ARG A 472 -20.93 23.31 17.34
CA ARG A 472 -21.49 24.64 17.00
C ARG A 472 -20.43 25.65 16.49
N GLY A 473 -19.14 25.32 16.65
CA GLY A 473 -17.98 26.13 16.28
C GLY A 473 -16.77 25.73 17.14
N ASN A 474 -15.72 26.53 17.12
CA ASN A 474 -14.48 26.25 17.84
C ASN A 474 -14.75 26.04 19.35
N PRO A 475 -14.46 24.86 19.93
CA PRO A 475 -14.77 24.55 21.32
C PRO A 475 -13.90 25.30 22.35
N MET A 476 -12.85 26.02 21.92
CA MET A 476 -12.14 26.98 22.79
C MET A 476 -12.92 28.28 22.96
N GLN A 477 -13.81 28.62 22.02
CA GLN A 477 -14.56 29.88 22.02
C GLN A 477 -16.03 29.69 22.41
N LEU A 478 -16.59 28.52 22.07
CA LEU A 478 -17.99 28.18 22.32
C LEU A 478 -18.09 26.96 23.23
N LYS A 479 -18.91 27.05 24.27
CA LYS A 479 -19.23 25.90 25.11
C LYS A 479 -20.13 24.93 24.35
N HIS A 480 -19.83 23.63 24.47
CA HIS A 480 -20.64 22.54 23.94
C HIS A 480 -21.02 21.58 25.07
N PRO A 481 -22.16 20.87 24.97
CA PRO A 481 -22.47 19.80 25.91
C PRO A 481 -21.32 18.79 26.00
N PRO A 482 -21.04 18.18 27.16
CA PRO A 482 -20.05 17.09 27.20
C PRO A 482 -20.44 15.98 26.22
N ARG A 483 -19.46 15.30 25.63
CA ARG A 483 -19.72 14.09 24.84
C ARG A 483 -20.28 13.01 25.77
N THR A 484 -21.21 12.21 25.25
CA THR A 484 -21.62 10.96 25.89
C THR A 484 -20.36 10.11 26.08
N LYS A 485 -20.11 9.66 27.31
CA LYS A 485 -19.01 8.73 27.62
C LYS A 485 -19.56 7.32 27.73
N LEU A 486 -18.75 6.31 27.39
CA LEU A 486 -19.08 4.95 27.80
C LEU A 486 -19.15 4.93 29.34
N PRO A 487 -20.14 4.26 29.94
CA PRO A 487 -20.23 4.10 31.39
C PRO A 487 -19.00 3.43 31.98
#